data_AF-A0A9Q1H2Z1-F1
#
_entry.id   AF-A0A9Q1H2Z1-F1
#
_cell.length_a   1.000
_cell.length_b   1.000
_cell.length_c   1.000
_cell.angle_alpha   90.00
_cell.angle_beta   90.00
_cell.angle_gamma   90.00
#
_symmetry.space_group_name_H-M   'P 1'
#
loop_
_entity.id
_entity.type
_entity.pdbx_description
1 polymer ?
#
loop_
_entity_poly.entity_id
_entity_poly.type
_entity_poly.pdbx_seq_one_letter_code
_entity_poly.pdbx_strand_id
1 'polypeptide(L)'
;MRCTQLSQMCQSYMCMAEDDRIGENCQENETNKVENLCNSFPCKNGGSCILDDSEYICLCREGFGGENCEKSQGHFVDVCQNNPCENGAQCLNSFTSNNVMISSGEFTCKCLPGFEGFNCNETTGTLPGSDLCNGNNLSVCDNQGTCSNTYTSTGSLNFVCTCPNGFFGQKCDLPTIDPCSSNPCHNGAICTPHSTYFICDCPEGVGGPTCEGLTGISTAPNIENCPGPIIMSSAVPTVVPWQWPKVTDINGDLVPLVEANSAPEAVHEPDTTLTVNLVYESLAGIRATCSFVIVVSGNGQ
;
A
#
# COMPACT_ATOMS: atom_id res chain seq x y z
N MET A 1 33.80 75.25 -0.35
CA MET A 1 33.18 73.92 -0.09
C MET A 1 32.40 74.01 1.22
N ARG A 2 31.07 73.89 1.17
CA ARG A 2 30.24 73.72 2.37
C ARG A 2 29.63 72.33 2.29
N CYS A 3 29.87 71.50 3.30
CA CYS A 3 29.24 70.19 3.43
C CYS A 3 28.08 70.30 4.41
N THR A 4 26.91 69.82 4.03
CA THR A 4 25.74 69.71 4.92
C THR A 4 25.38 68.25 5.11
N GLN A 5 25.25 67.84 6.38
CA GLN A 5 24.85 66.48 6.76
C GLN A 5 23.33 66.33 6.58
N LEU A 6 22.90 65.40 5.72
CA LEU A 6 21.48 65.18 5.39
C LEU A 6 20.75 64.30 6.41
N SER A 7 21.47 63.51 7.22
CA SER A 7 20.87 62.61 8.21
C SER A 7 21.93 62.18 9.24
N GLN A 8 21.55 62.06 10.51
CA GLN A 8 22.41 61.49 11.57
C GLN A 8 22.52 59.95 11.52
N MET A 9 21.78 59.28 10.62
CA MET A 9 21.74 57.81 10.53
C MET A 9 22.43 57.21 9.30
N CYS A 10 22.86 58.03 8.34
CA CYS A 10 23.76 57.62 7.25
C CYS A 10 24.88 58.65 7.13
N GLN A 11 26.15 58.22 7.22
CA GLN A 11 27.29 59.09 6.92
C GLN A 11 27.39 59.33 5.41
N SER A 12 26.57 60.23 4.86
CA SER A 12 26.78 60.75 3.52
C SER A 12 26.74 62.28 3.53
N TYR A 13 27.78 62.88 2.95
CA TYR A 13 27.93 64.33 2.78
C TYR A 13 27.65 64.70 1.32
N MET A 14 26.88 65.77 1.09
CA MET A 14 26.65 66.32 -0.25
C MET A 14 27.45 67.61 -0.40
N CYS A 15 28.40 67.62 -1.33
CA CYS A 15 29.20 68.79 -1.69
C CYS A 15 28.54 69.50 -2.88
N MET A 16 28.03 70.71 -2.69
CA MET A 16 27.60 71.56 -3.80
C MET A 16 28.77 72.45 -4.22
N ALA A 17 29.26 72.26 -5.43
CA ALA A 17 30.09 73.24 -6.13
C ALA A 17 29.18 74.11 -7.01
N GLU A 18 29.56 75.38 -7.22
CA GLU A 18 28.75 76.38 -7.94
C GLU A 18 28.65 76.15 -9.47
N ASP A 19 29.21 75.04 -9.96
CA ASP A 19 29.07 74.61 -11.36
C ASP A 19 28.70 73.12 -11.40
N ASP A 20 27.66 72.82 -12.17
CA ASP A 20 26.93 71.55 -12.32
C ASP A 20 27.83 70.31 -12.55
N ARG A 21 28.42 69.76 -11.48
CA ARG A 21 29.11 68.45 -11.49
C ARG A 21 28.71 67.61 -10.29
N ILE A 22 28.27 66.37 -10.54
CA ILE A 22 27.84 65.41 -9.49
C ILE A 22 28.63 64.10 -9.64
N GLY A 23 29.03 63.49 -8.51
CA GLY A 23 29.74 62.21 -8.42
C GLY A 23 30.63 62.16 -7.16
N GLU A 24 31.06 60.97 -6.69
CA GLU A 24 31.93 60.83 -5.49
C GLU A 24 33.27 61.58 -5.61
N ASN A 25 33.71 61.91 -6.84
CA ASN A 25 34.92 62.69 -7.13
C ASN A 25 34.73 63.81 -8.17
N CYS A 26 33.48 64.16 -8.57
CA CYS A 26 33.17 65.22 -9.53
C CYS A 26 33.90 65.12 -10.91
N GLN A 27 34.05 63.92 -11.49
CA GLN A 27 34.85 63.69 -12.70
C GLN A 27 34.07 63.29 -13.98
N GLU A 28 32.74 63.20 -13.97
CA GLU A 28 31.98 62.72 -15.14
C GLU A 28 31.35 63.87 -15.95
N ASN A 29 31.49 63.81 -17.28
CA ASN A 29 31.03 64.81 -18.26
C ASN A 29 29.61 64.47 -18.80
N GLU A 30 28.80 65.51 -19.02
CA GLU A 30 27.38 65.47 -19.42
C GLU A 30 27.05 64.93 -20.83
N THR A 31 27.14 63.62 -21.08
CA THR A 31 26.49 63.05 -22.29
C THR A 31 25.70 61.77 -22.09
N ASN A 32 25.43 61.36 -20.84
CA ASN A 32 24.52 60.25 -20.59
C ASN A 32 23.62 60.51 -19.38
N LYS A 33 22.72 61.49 -19.53
CA LYS A 33 21.69 61.77 -18.53
C LYS A 33 20.59 60.71 -18.69
N VAL A 34 20.75 59.58 -18.03
CA VAL A 34 19.63 58.66 -17.79
C VAL A 34 18.61 59.47 -16.99
N GLU A 35 17.51 59.84 -17.64
CA GLU A 35 16.46 60.64 -17.00
C GLU A 35 15.85 59.81 -15.86
N ASN A 36 16.04 60.23 -14.61
CA ASN A 36 15.41 59.56 -13.47
C ASN A 36 13.92 59.91 -13.47
N LEU A 37 13.13 59.02 -14.07
CA LEU A 37 11.67 59.13 -14.18
C LEU A 37 10.97 59.25 -12.81
N CYS A 38 11.58 58.79 -11.71
CA CYS A 38 11.05 58.96 -10.35
C CYS A 38 11.08 60.41 -9.84
N ASN A 39 11.87 61.31 -10.45
CA ASN A 39 11.91 62.73 -10.08
C ASN A 39 10.56 63.45 -10.31
N SER A 40 9.68 62.87 -11.14
CA SER A 40 8.34 63.39 -11.39
C SER A 40 7.32 63.02 -10.30
N PHE A 41 7.73 62.27 -9.27
CA PHE A 41 6.88 61.71 -8.21
C PHE A 41 5.62 61.00 -8.77
N PRO A 42 5.81 59.98 -9.63
CA PRO A 42 4.70 59.34 -10.32
C PRO A 42 3.84 58.51 -9.35
N CYS A 43 4.46 57.82 -8.39
CA CYS A 43 3.78 56.99 -7.39
C CYS A 43 2.96 57.82 -6.40
N LYS A 44 1.66 57.55 -6.33
CA LYS A 44 0.70 58.21 -5.44
C LYS A 44 0.52 57.45 -4.14
N ASN A 45 -0.24 58.03 -3.21
CA ASN A 45 -0.66 57.39 -1.96
C ASN A 45 0.48 56.79 -1.11
N GLY A 46 1.65 57.42 -1.15
CA GLY A 46 2.82 57.00 -0.36
C GLY A 46 3.54 55.76 -0.89
N GLY A 47 3.32 55.38 -2.16
CA GLY A 47 4.11 54.36 -2.86
C GLY A 47 5.57 54.78 -3.07
N SER A 48 6.47 53.80 -3.10
CA SER A 48 7.90 54.01 -3.34
C SER A 48 8.24 53.84 -4.81
N CYS A 49 8.93 54.82 -5.40
CA CYS A 49 9.36 54.75 -6.79
C CYS A 49 10.75 54.13 -6.89
N ILE A 50 10.92 53.17 -7.78
CA ILE A 50 12.22 52.57 -8.12
C ILE A 50 12.43 52.66 -9.64
N LEU A 51 13.67 52.89 -10.07
CA LEU A 51 14.05 52.82 -11.48
C LEU A 51 14.38 51.37 -11.83
N ASP A 52 13.84 50.91 -12.96
CA ASP A 52 14.16 49.60 -13.55
C ASP A 52 14.57 49.82 -15.00
N ASP A 53 15.85 49.64 -15.29
CA ASP A 53 16.52 49.95 -16.56
C ASP A 53 16.24 51.38 -17.11
N SER A 54 15.13 51.54 -17.86
CA SER A 54 14.70 52.79 -18.51
C SER A 54 13.22 53.13 -18.21
N GLU A 55 12.61 52.46 -17.24
CA GLU A 55 11.24 52.67 -16.78
C GLU A 55 11.22 52.91 -15.27
N TYR A 56 10.08 53.35 -14.73
CA TYR A 56 9.87 53.44 -13.28
C TYR A 56 8.82 52.42 -12.86
N ILE A 57 8.99 51.87 -11.66
CA ILE A 57 8.03 50.96 -11.03
C ILE A 57 7.59 51.58 -9.69
N CYS A 58 6.28 51.55 -9.44
CA CYS A 58 5.71 51.98 -8.17
C CYS A 58 5.42 50.79 -7.25
N LEU A 59 6.12 50.74 -6.12
CA LEU A 59 5.83 49.83 -5.02
C LEU A 59 4.72 50.45 -4.14
N CYS A 60 3.49 49.99 -4.33
CA CYS A 60 2.33 50.51 -3.61
C CYS A 60 2.28 50.03 -2.16
N ARG A 61 1.81 50.91 -1.27
CA ARG A 61 1.48 50.54 0.12
C ARG A 61 0.23 49.67 0.16
N GLU A 62 0.07 48.93 1.26
CA GLU A 62 -1.14 48.17 1.56
C GLU A 62 -2.41 49.04 1.36
N GLY A 63 -3.40 48.48 0.67
CA GLY A 63 -4.64 49.18 0.36
C GLY A 63 -4.61 50.07 -0.90
N PHE A 64 -3.50 50.06 -1.67
CA PHE A 64 -3.38 50.81 -2.91
C PHE A 64 -2.81 49.95 -4.03
N GLY A 65 -3.23 50.24 -5.27
CA GLY A 65 -2.77 49.56 -6.47
C GLY A 65 -2.97 50.42 -7.72
N GLY A 66 -2.73 49.83 -8.89
CA GLY A 66 -2.59 50.61 -10.13
C GLY A 66 -1.12 50.90 -10.43
N GLU A 67 -0.84 51.30 -11.67
CA GLU A 67 0.52 51.54 -12.17
C GLU A 67 1.26 52.62 -11.37
N ASN A 68 0.50 53.59 -10.84
CA ASN A 68 0.98 54.71 -10.05
C ASN A 68 0.42 54.69 -8.62
N CYS A 69 -0.06 53.54 -8.13
CA CYS A 69 -0.71 53.42 -6.82
C CYS A 69 -1.93 54.35 -6.63
N GLU A 70 -2.57 54.75 -7.73
CA GLU A 70 -3.66 55.72 -7.77
C GLU A 70 -5.01 55.11 -7.37
N LYS A 71 -5.15 53.78 -7.44
CA LYS A 71 -6.38 53.07 -7.10
C LYS A 71 -6.34 52.67 -5.64
N SER A 72 -7.33 53.09 -4.87
CA SER A 72 -7.58 52.50 -3.55
C SER A 72 -8.11 51.07 -3.76
N GLN A 73 -7.33 50.07 -3.42
CA GLN A 73 -7.79 48.68 -3.36
C GLN A 73 -8.12 48.40 -1.91
N GLY A 74 -9.37 48.00 -1.61
CA GLY A 74 -9.94 48.04 -0.25
C GLY A 74 -9.00 47.61 0.89
N HIS A 75 -9.17 48.27 2.03
CA HIS A 75 -8.54 47.89 3.30
C HIS A 75 -8.76 46.40 3.57
N PHE A 76 -7.68 45.68 3.88
CA PHE A 76 -7.75 44.30 4.36
C PHE A 76 -8.56 44.29 5.67
N VAL A 77 -9.77 43.74 5.63
CA VAL A 77 -10.58 43.49 6.82
C VAL A 77 -10.48 42.00 7.14
N ASP A 78 -9.74 41.67 8.20
CA ASP A 78 -9.72 40.31 8.75
C ASP A 78 -11.02 40.06 9.51
N VAL A 79 -12.00 39.47 8.82
CA VAL A 79 -13.33 39.20 9.38
C VAL A 79 -13.24 38.18 10.51
N CYS A 80 -12.24 37.28 10.48
CA CYS A 80 -12.04 36.26 11.50
C CYS A 80 -11.63 36.82 12.87
N GLN A 81 -11.13 38.06 12.97
CA GLN A 81 -10.81 38.68 14.27
C GLN A 81 -12.04 38.84 15.17
N ASN A 82 -13.22 38.97 14.58
CA ASN A 82 -14.47 39.11 15.33
C ASN A 82 -15.10 37.76 15.71
N ASN A 83 -14.41 36.64 15.45
CA ASN A 83 -14.89 35.27 15.71
C ASN A 83 -16.33 35.03 15.22
N PRO A 84 -16.60 35.22 13.92
CA PRO A 84 -17.96 35.08 13.39
C PRO A 84 -18.47 33.64 13.35
N CYS A 85 -17.58 32.64 13.48
CA CYS A 85 -17.92 31.22 13.49
C CYS A 85 -18.24 30.75 14.92
N GLU A 86 -19.39 30.09 15.09
CA GLU A 86 -19.85 29.55 16.37
C GLU A 86 -19.40 28.08 16.57
N ASN A 87 -19.68 27.54 17.76
CA ASN A 87 -19.49 26.13 18.11
C ASN A 87 -18.07 25.57 17.85
N GLY A 88 -17.05 26.42 18.00
CA GLY A 88 -15.64 26.01 17.83
C GLY A 88 -15.21 25.77 16.39
N ALA A 89 -16.02 26.23 15.41
CA ALA A 89 -15.69 26.12 14.00
C ALA A 89 -14.47 26.99 13.61
N GLN A 90 -13.70 26.51 12.62
CA GLN A 90 -12.50 27.21 12.15
C GLN A 90 -12.89 28.28 11.12
N CYS A 91 -12.53 29.54 11.38
CA CYS A 91 -12.73 30.65 10.46
C CYS A 91 -11.62 30.73 9.41
N LEU A 92 -11.99 30.93 8.14
CA LEU A 92 -11.07 31.12 7.03
C LEU A 92 -11.49 32.36 6.23
N ASN A 93 -10.58 33.32 6.03
CA ASN A 93 -10.80 34.43 5.10
C ASN A 93 -10.83 33.89 3.64
N SER A 94 -11.77 34.33 2.81
CA SER A 94 -11.92 33.84 1.42
C SER A 94 -11.04 34.61 0.45
N PHE A 95 -10.03 33.94 -0.13
CA PHE A 95 -9.11 34.51 -1.13
C PHE A 95 -9.55 34.15 -2.56
N THR A 96 -9.38 35.05 -3.54
CA THR A 96 -9.44 34.67 -4.98
C THR A 96 -8.07 34.19 -5.47
N SER A 97 -8.04 33.47 -6.60
CA SER A 97 -6.88 32.80 -7.21
C SER A 97 -5.64 33.67 -7.50
N ASN A 98 -5.72 34.99 -7.28
CA ASN A 98 -4.60 35.93 -7.41
C ASN A 98 -4.14 36.51 -6.06
N ASN A 99 -4.50 35.88 -4.93
CA ASN A 99 -4.32 36.41 -3.57
C ASN A 99 -4.94 37.80 -3.35
N VAL A 100 -5.93 38.18 -4.17
CA VAL A 100 -6.70 39.43 -4.03
C VAL A 100 -7.97 39.11 -3.25
N MET A 101 -8.09 39.66 -2.05
CA MET A 101 -9.32 39.63 -1.24
C MET A 101 -10.35 40.59 -1.84
N ILE A 102 -11.57 40.11 -2.12
CA ILE A 102 -12.66 40.98 -2.58
C ILE A 102 -13.05 41.91 -1.42
N SER A 103 -13.32 43.18 -1.74
CA SER A 103 -13.72 44.25 -0.81
C SER A 103 -15.06 44.03 -0.07
N SER A 104 -15.57 42.79 -0.01
CA SER A 104 -16.88 42.44 0.57
C SER A 104 -16.79 41.56 1.83
N GLY A 105 -15.60 41.27 2.38
CA GLY A 105 -15.50 40.59 3.68
C GLY A 105 -16.02 39.16 3.65
N GLU A 106 -15.76 38.42 2.58
CA GLU A 106 -16.14 37.01 2.50
C GLU A 106 -15.22 36.17 3.39
N PHE A 107 -15.83 35.43 4.31
CA PHE A 107 -15.19 34.41 5.15
C PHE A 107 -15.97 33.11 5.02
N THR A 108 -15.32 32.01 5.34
CA THR A 108 -15.93 30.67 5.36
C THR A 108 -15.68 30.05 6.73
N CYS A 109 -16.74 29.55 7.37
CA CYS A 109 -16.61 28.74 8.56
C CYS A 109 -16.54 27.26 8.20
N LYS A 110 -15.48 26.59 8.64
CA LYS A 110 -15.39 25.13 8.59
C LYS A 110 -16.05 24.56 9.84
N CYS A 111 -17.32 24.17 9.70
CA CYS A 111 -18.12 23.64 10.80
C CYS A 111 -17.57 22.31 11.32
N LEU A 112 -17.67 22.13 12.64
CA LEU A 112 -17.45 20.83 13.27
C LEU A 112 -18.64 19.90 12.95
N PRO A 113 -18.44 18.56 12.98
CA PRO A 113 -19.53 17.61 12.79
C PRO A 113 -20.71 17.89 13.73
N GLY A 114 -21.93 17.85 13.20
CA GLY A 114 -23.16 18.13 13.96
C GLY A 114 -23.63 19.58 13.92
N PHE A 115 -22.86 20.47 13.27
CA PHE A 115 -23.21 21.88 13.08
C PHE A 115 -23.23 22.25 11.59
N GLU A 116 -24.17 23.11 11.21
CA GLU A 116 -24.35 23.66 9.88
C GLU A 116 -24.75 25.14 9.91
N GLY A 117 -25.01 25.71 8.73
CA GLY A 117 -25.29 27.14 8.56
C GLY A 117 -24.02 27.95 8.27
N PHE A 118 -24.21 29.19 7.83
CA PHE A 118 -23.12 30.08 7.39
C PHE A 118 -22.07 30.33 8.49
N ASN A 119 -22.52 30.46 9.73
CA ASN A 119 -21.67 30.66 10.91
C ASN A 119 -21.54 29.39 11.78
N CYS A 120 -21.98 28.22 11.31
CA CYS A 120 -22.02 26.98 12.09
C CYS A 120 -22.85 27.07 13.39
N ASN A 121 -23.92 27.86 13.37
CA ASN A 121 -24.80 28.10 14.52
C ASN A 121 -26.01 27.14 14.55
N GLU A 122 -26.29 26.43 13.46
CA GLU A 122 -27.41 25.50 13.37
C GLU A 122 -26.94 24.08 13.71
N THR A 123 -27.80 23.29 14.36
CA THR A 123 -27.50 21.88 14.68
C THR A 123 -28.18 20.95 13.68
N THR A 124 -27.45 20.03 13.07
CA THR A 124 -27.96 19.09 12.04
C THR A 124 -28.83 17.95 12.61
N GLY A 125 -29.35 18.09 13.84
CA GLY A 125 -30.06 17.04 14.58
C GLY A 125 -29.20 15.83 14.99
N THR A 126 -27.95 15.78 14.53
CA THR A 126 -26.90 14.83 14.91
C THR A 126 -25.91 15.57 15.79
N LEU A 127 -26.28 15.75 17.06
CA LEU A 127 -25.37 16.36 18.05
C LEU A 127 -23.99 15.68 17.97
N PRO A 128 -22.88 16.43 18.05
CA PRO A 128 -21.58 15.85 18.36
C PRO A 128 -21.62 15.41 19.83
N GLY A 129 -22.22 14.26 20.07
CA GLY A 129 -22.55 13.85 21.43
C GLY A 129 -23.26 12.52 21.58
N SER A 130 -23.68 11.84 20.51
CA SER A 130 -23.95 10.40 20.64
C SER A 130 -22.62 9.67 20.64
N ASP A 131 -21.87 9.77 21.74
CA ASP A 131 -20.74 8.89 22.00
C ASP A 131 -21.23 7.45 21.82
N LEU A 132 -20.88 6.82 20.70
CA LEU A 132 -21.31 5.46 20.41
C LEU A 132 -20.74 4.51 21.48
N CYS A 133 -19.62 4.87 22.11
CA CYS A 133 -18.99 4.11 23.17
C CYS A 133 -19.52 4.43 24.59
N ASN A 134 -20.32 5.49 24.81
CA ASN A 134 -20.90 5.85 26.13
C ASN A 134 -22.43 6.04 26.13
N GLY A 135 -23.13 5.66 25.06
CA GLY A 135 -24.59 5.71 25.00
C GLY A 135 -25.25 4.66 25.89
N ASN A 136 -26.42 4.99 26.47
CA ASN A 136 -27.25 4.15 27.35
C ASN A 136 -27.84 2.87 26.70
N ASN A 137 -27.22 2.35 25.64
CA ASN A 137 -27.58 1.12 24.96
C ASN A 137 -26.33 0.23 24.92
N LEU A 138 -26.32 -0.79 25.78
CA LEU A 138 -25.70 -2.11 25.55
C LEU A 138 -24.28 -2.07 24.92
N SER A 139 -23.25 -2.26 25.75
CA SER A 139 -21.85 -2.57 25.40
C SER A 139 -21.60 -2.75 23.90
N VAL A 140 -21.22 -1.68 23.18
CA VAL A 140 -21.05 -1.72 21.70
C VAL A 140 -20.03 -2.77 21.25
N CYS A 141 -19.03 -3.01 22.10
CA CYS A 141 -18.10 -4.11 21.95
C CYS A 141 -18.44 -5.18 22.99
N ASP A 142 -18.73 -6.38 22.54
CA ASP A 142 -18.97 -7.55 23.37
C ASP A 142 -17.65 -8.06 23.99
N ASN A 143 -17.79 -9.00 24.93
CA ASN A 143 -16.69 -9.74 25.54
C ASN A 143 -15.55 -8.88 26.12
N GLN A 144 -15.87 -7.70 26.65
CA GLN A 144 -14.92 -6.73 27.20
C GLN A 144 -14.00 -6.08 26.14
N GLY A 145 -14.46 -6.01 24.89
CA GLY A 145 -13.80 -5.21 23.85
C GLY A 145 -13.74 -3.72 24.22
N THR A 146 -12.64 -3.07 23.84
CA THR A 146 -12.46 -1.63 24.06
C THR A 146 -13.02 -0.85 22.87
N CYS A 147 -14.02 0.00 23.12
CA CYS A 147 -14.66 0.83 22.10
C CYS A 147 -13.90 2.14 21.92
N SER A 148 -13.73 2.58 20.67
CA SER A 148 -13.20 3.90 20.32
C SER A 148 -14.04 4.55 19.21
N ASN A 149 -14.41 5.82 19.39
CA ASN A 149 -15.11 6.60 18.37
C ASN A 149 -14.17 6.96 17.21
N THR A 150 -14.67 6.92 15.98
CA THR A 150 -13.95 7.27 14.75
C THR A 150 -14.86 8.08 13.81
N TYR A 151 -14.31 8.67 12.74
CA TYR A 151 -15.08 9.42 11.76
C TYR A 151 -14.79 8.93 10.33
N THR A 152 -15.82 8.87 9.49
CA THR A 152 -15.66 8.58 8.06
C THR A 152 -15.06 9.78 7.31
N SER A 153 -14.60 9.56 6.08
CA SER A 153 -14.13 10.63 5.19
C SER A 153 -15.19 11.70 4.87
N THR A 154 -16.46 11.36 5.03
CA THR A 154 -17.60 12.28 4.91
C THR A 154 -17.95 13.00 6.22
N GLY A 155 -17.15 12.81 7.28
CA GLY A 155 -17.35 13.43 8.60
C GLY A 155 -18.42 12.76 9.48
N SER A 156 -18.92 11.57 9.11
CA SER A 156 -19.94 10.84 9.86
C SER A 156 -19.32 10.07 11.03
N LEU A 157 -19.97 10.06 12.19
CA LEU A 157 -19.52 9.33 13.38
C LEU A 157 -19.61 7.81 13.20
N ASN A 158 -18.56 7.09 13.59
CA ASN A 158 -18.44 5.63 13.54
C ASN A 158 -17.73 5.11 14.81
N PHE A 159 -17.63 3.80 14.98
CA PHE A 159 -16.93 3.17 16.11
C PHE A 159 -16.01 2.04 15.64
N VAL A 160 -14.98 1.75 16.44
CA VAL A 160 -14.09 0.60 16.26
C VAL A 160 -13.95 -0.11 17.60
N CYS A 161 -14.06 -1.44 17.58
CA CYS A 161 -13.80 -2.29 18.73
C CYS A 161 -12.42 -2.92 18.65
N THR A 162 -11.63 -2.76 19.70
CA THR A 162 -10.40 -3.53 19.91
C THR A 162 -10.74 -4.76 20.75
N CYS A 163 -10.70 -5.93 20.13
CA CYS A 163 -11.12 -7.18 20.76
C CYS A 163 -10.02 -7.77 21.65
N PRO A 164 -10.38 -8.33 22.81
CA PRO A 164 -9.44 -9.08 23.63
C PRO A 164 -9.07 -10.41 22.98
N ASN A 165 -7.97 -11.01 23.45
CA ASN A 165 -7.54 -12.33 22.99
C ASN A 165 -8.69 -13.34 23.09
N GLY A 166 -8.96 -14.03 21.99
CA GLY A 166 -10.01 -15.03 21.93
C GLY A 166 -11.32 -14.55 21.31
N PHE A 167 -11.43 -13.30 20.86
CA PHE A 167 -12.63 -12.74 20.23
C PHE A 167 -12.29 -11.90 19.00
N PHE A 168 -13.20 -11.86 18.03
CA PHE A 168 -13.08 -11.09 16.79
C PHE A 168 -14.46 -10.65 16.27
N GLY A 169 -14.48 -10.00 15.11
CA GLY A 169 -15.68 -9.38 14.54
C GLY A 169 -15.73 -7.89 14.85
N GLN A 170 -16.60 -7.16 14.14
CA GLN A 170 -16.72 -5.70 14.30
C GLN A 170 -17.11 -5.31 15.74
N LYS A 171 -17.80 -6.20 16.46
CA LYS A 171 -18.25 -6.00 17.83
C LYS A 171 -17.60 -6.96 18.83
N CYS A 172 -16.60 -7.74 18.46
CA CYS A 172 -16.01 -8.76 19.35
C CYS A 172 -17.00 -9.83 19.83
N ASP A 173 -18.06 -10.06 19.04
CA ASP A 173 -19.16 -10.99 19.30
C ASP A 173 -18.84 -12.42 18.84
N LEU A 174 -17.78 -12.58 18.05
CA LEU A 174 -17.36 -13.88 17.53
C LEU A 174 -16.23 -14.44 18.39
N PRO A 175 -16.40 -15.60 19.04
CA PRO A 175 -15.31 -16.26 19.72
C PRO A 175 -14.32 -16.80 18.68
N THR A 176 -13.02 -16.74 18.95
CA THR A 176 -12.07 -17.65 18.29
C THR A 176 -12.49 -19.06 18.69
N ILE A 177 -13.08 -19.81 17.77
CA ILE A 177 -13.15 -21.25 17.91
C ILE A 177 -11.70 -21.68 18.00
N ASP A 178 -11.26 -22.17 19.17
CA ASP A 178 -9.96 -22.81 19.28
C ASP A 178 -9.92 -23.89 18.21
N PRO A 179 -9.13 -23.70 17.14
CA PRO A 179 -9.15 -24.62 16.01
C PRO A 179 -8.56 -25.99 16.40
N CYS A 180 -7.89 -26.10 17.55
CA CYS A 180 -7.43 -27.35 18.13
C CYS A 180 -8.49 -28.08 18.99
N SER A 181 -9.62 -27.43 19.35
CA SER A 181 -10.63 -28.01 20.24
C SER A 181 -11.31 -29.28 19.69
N SER A 182 -11.33 -29.44 18.37
CA SER A 182 -11.83 -30.64 17.70
C SER A 182 -10.80 -31.77 17.60
N ASN A 183 -9.60 -31.59 18.17
CA ASN A 183 -8.44 -32.47 18.02
C ASN A 183 -8.14 -32.83 16.56
N PRO A 184 -7.83 -31.82 15.71
CA PRO A 184 -7.65 -32.05 14.28
C PRO A 184 -6.33 -32.76 13.92
N CYS A 185 -5.33 -32.76 14.80
CA CYS A 185 -4.03 -33.38 14.56
C CYS A 185 -4.04 -34.88 14.94
N HIS A 186 -3.51 -35.72 14.07
CA HIS A 186 -3.49 -37.17 14.24
C HIS A 186 -2.13 -37.71 14.71
N ASN A 187 -2.07 -39.00 15.03
CA ASN A 187 -0.83 -39.75 15.30
C ASN A 187 0.06 -39.15 16.41
N GLY A 188 -0.55 -38.55 17.44
CA GLY A 188 0.17 -37.97 18.57
C GLY A 188 0.86 -36.63 18.27
N ALA A 189 0.52 -35.98 17.15
CA ALA A 189 1.01 -34.65 16.82
C ALA A 189 0.49 -33.57 17.77
N ILE A 190 1.31 -32.54 17.99
CA ILE A 190 0.96 -31.39 18.85
C ILE A 190 0.20 -30.36 18.01
N CYS A 191 -0.99 -29.96 18.46
CA CYS A 191 -1.78 -28.91 17.81
C CYS A 191 -1.46 -27.54 18.40
N THR A 192 -1.03 -26.61 17.56
CA THR A 192 -0.79 -25.22 17.94
C THR A 192 -1.87 -24.32 17.34
N PRO A 193 -2.74 -23.69 18.16
CA PRO A 193 -3.83 -22.86 17.68
C PRO A 193 -3.35 -21.47 17.25
N HIS A 194 -3.88 -20.98 16.12
CA HIS A 194 -3.77 -19.60 15.65
C HIS A 194 -5.17 -18.97 15.52
N SER A 195 -5.24 -17.67 15.20
CA SER A 195 -6.49 -16.89 15.24
C SER A 195 -7.67 -17.49 14.48
N THR A 196 -7.43 -18.12 13.32
CA THR A 196 -8.47 -18.74 12.47
C THR A 196 -8.08 -20.11 11.89
N TYR A 197 -6.90 -20.62 12.23
CA TYR A 197 -6.34 -21.87 11.69
C TYR A 197 -5.46 -22.55 12.74
N PHE A 198 -5.06 -23.80 12.50
CA PHE A 198 -4.17 -24.55 13.38
C PHE A 198 -2.95 -25.06 12.61
N ILE A 199 -1.88 -25.39 13.32
CA ILE A 199 -0.70 -26.07 12.79
C ILE A 199 -0.49 -27.36 13.60
N CYS A 200 -0.23 -28.47 12.91
CA CYS A 200 0.12 -29.75 13.54
C CYS A 200 1.63 -29.98 13.44
N ASP A 201 2.30 -30.10 14.58
CA ASP A 201 3.69 -30.48 14.65
C ASP A 201 3.80 -32.01 14.60
N CYS A 202 4.08 -32.54 13.41
CA CYS A 202 4.12 -33.98 13.18
C CYS A 202 5.38 -34.62 13.80
N PRO A 203 5.24 -35.75 14.51
CA PRO A 203 6.38 -36.55 14.95
C PRO A 203 7.11 -37.19 13.77
N GLU A 204 8.35 -37.63 14.00
CA GLU A 204 9.21 -38.23 12.98
C GLU A 204 8.52 -39.43 12.30
N GLY A 205 8.55 -39.48 10.97
CA GLY A 205 7.90 -40.53 10.17
C GLY A 205 6.41 -40.34 9.90
N VAL A 206 5.85 -39.18 10.26
CA VAL A 206 4.45 -38.79 10.00
C VAL A 206 4.42 -37.43 9.27
N GLY A 207 3.45 -37.22 8.40
CA GLY A 207 3.27 -35.96 7.68
C GLY A 207 1.89 -35.81 7.07
N GLY A 208 1.72 -34.72 6.33
CA GLY A 208 0.40 -34.21 5.94
C GLY A 208 -0.01 -33.00 6.79
N PRO A 209 -0.99 -32.21 6.32
CA PRO A 209 -1.45 -31.00 7.00
C PRO A 209 -2.04 -31.27 8.39
N THR A 210 -2.53 -32.49 8.65
CA THR A 210 -3.03 -32.91 9.97
C THR A 210 -2.26 -34.11 10.55
N CYS A 211 -1.09 -34.43 10.00
CA CYS A 211 -0.27 -35.59 10.35
C CYS A 211 -1.05 -36.91 10.21
N GLU A 212 -1.96 -36.97 9.24
CA GLU A 212 -2.81 -38.12 8.93
C GLU A 212 -2.06 -39.23 8.19
N GLY A 213 -0.98 -38.88 7.48
CA GLY A 213 -0.18 -39.80 6.67
C GLY A 213 1.10 -40.23 7.37
N LEU A 214 1.48 -41.50 7.24
CA LEU A 214 2.82 -41.95 7.60
C LEU A 214 3.78 -41.49 6.49
N THR A 215 4.67 -40.53 6.78
CA THR A 215 5.78 -40.22 5.88
C THR A 215 6.87 -41.25 6.10
N GLY A 216 6.67 -42.40 5.46
CA GLY A 216 7.71 -43.40 5.31
C GLY A 216 8.95 -42.77 4.69
N ILE A 217 10.05 -42.90 5.41
CA ILE A 217 11.45 -42.78 5.00
C ILE A 217 11.63 -42.95 3.47
N SER A 218 12.47 -42.12 2.86
CA SER A 218 12.75 -42.05 1.41
C SER A 218 13.49 -43.28 0.84
N THR A 219 13.12 -44.48 1.25
CA THR A 219 13.65 -45.73 0.72
C THR A 219 12.70 -46.23 -0.37
N ALA A 220 13.26 -46.45 -1.56
CA ALA A 220 12.51 -47.02 -2.68
C ALA A 220 11.88 -48.38 -2.27
N PRO A 221 10.66 -48.69 -2.76
CA PRO A 221 10.07 -50.01 -2.61
C PRO A 221 11.04 -51.14 -2.99
N ASN A 222 11.03 -52.22 -2.22
CA ASN A 222 11.81 -53.40 -2.54
C ASN A 222 11.12 -54.18 -3.66
N ILE A 223 11.87 -54.50 -4.73
CA ILE A 223 11.39 -55.30 -5.86
C ILE A 223 12.09 -56.66 -5.83
N GLU A 224 11.32 -57.72 -5.61
CA GLU A 224 11.78 -59.10 -5.69
C GLU A 224 11.28 -59.75 -6.99
N ASN A 225 12.13 -60.59 -7.61
CA ASN A 225 11.80 -61.40 -8.79
C ASN A 225 11.40 -60.57 -10.03
N CYS A 226 12.05 -59.43 -10.27
CA CYS A 226 11.92 -58.70 -11.54
C CYS A 226 12.35 -59.63 -12.71
N PRO A 227 11.52 -59.81 -13.76
CA PRO A 227 11.86 -60.71 -14.85
C PRO A 227 13.19 -60.37 -15.53
N GLY A 228 13.92 -61.40 -15.96
CA GLY A 228 15.06 -61.22 -16.85
C GLY A 228 14.63 -61.08 -18.33
N PRO A 229 15.59 -60.92 -19.25
CA PRO A 229 15.33 -60.97 -20.68
C PRO A 229 14.65 -62.28 -21.10
N ILE A 230 13.56 -62.18 -21.87
CA ILE A 230 12.82 -63.33 -22.41
C ILE A 230 13.12 -63.43 -23.91
N ILE A 231 13.64 -64.57 -24.36
CA ILE A 231 13.98 -64.81 -25.77
C ILE A 231 13.00 -65.82 -26.35
N MET A 232 12.33 -65.45 -27.44
CA MET A 232 11.40 -66.31 -28.16
C MET A 232 11.96 -66.70 -29.52
N SER A 233 12.00 -68.00 -29.81
CA SER A 233 12.28 -68.55 -31.15
C SER A 233 10.95 -68.90 -31.83
N SER A 234 10.76 -68.48 -33.08
CA SER A 234 9.54 -68.46 -33.92
C SER A 234 8.63 -69.72 -34.01
N ALA A 235 8.24 -70.31 -32.90
CA ALA A 235 7.18 -71.32 -32.82
C ALA A 235 6.26 -70.92 -31.66
N VAL A 236 5.23 -70.14 -32.01
CA VAL A 236 4.03 -69.72 -31.25
C VAL A 236 3.99 -70.16 -29.77
N PRO A 237 3.89 -69.18 -28.86
CA PRO A 237 2.57 -68.91 -28.28
C PRO A 237 2.16 -67.45 -28.47
N THR A 238 0.86 -67.21 -28.66
CA THR A 238 0.20 -65.89 -28.71
C THR A 238 0.22 -65.14 -27.36
N VAL A 239 0.90 -65.69 -26.35
CA VAL A 239 1.01 -65.12 -25.00
C VAL A 239 2.44 -65.35 -24.50
N VAL A 240 3.09 -64.30 -24.04
CA VAL A 240 4.42 -64.36 -23.42
C VAL A 240 4.25 -64.54 -21.90
N PRO A 241 4.59 -65.69 -21.30
CA PRO A 241 4.47 -65.86 -19.86
C PRO A 241 5.66 -65.24 -19.13
N TRP A 242 5.40 -64.44 -18.10
CA TRP A 242 6.40 -64.01 -17.12
C TRP A 242 5.85 -64.08 -15.69
N GLN A 243 6.74 -64.13 -14.72
CA GLN A 243 6.37 -64.03 -13.30
C GLN A 243 6.27 -62.55 -12.92
N TRP A 244 5.19 -62.16 -12.24
CA TRP A 244 5.05 -60.78 -11.76
C TRP A 244 6.00 -60.52 -10.58
N PRO A 245 6.71 -59.38 -10.55
CA PRO A 245 7.56 -59.04 -9.42
C PRO A 245 6.70 -58.81 -8.17
N LYS A 246 7.25 -59.21 -7.02
CA LYS A 246 6.66 -58.89 -5.71
C LYS A 246 7.29 -57.57 -5.24
N VAL A 247 6.45 -56.56 -5.05
CA VAL A 247 6.92 -55.24 -4.61
C VAL A 247 6.35 -54.93 -3.24
N THR A 248 7.23 -54.65 -2.28
CA THR A 248 6.85 -54.32 -0.91
C THR A 248 7.47 -53.02 -0.43
N ASP A 249 6.78 -52.34 0.49
CA ASP A 249 7.36 -51.23 1.24
C ASP A 249 8.30 -51.74 2.35
N ILE A 250 8.79 -50.81 3.18
CA ILE A 250 9.68 -51.14 4.32
C ILE A 250 9.01 -51.96 5.42
N ASN A 251 7.67 -51.92 5.48
CA ASN A 251 6.87 -52.67 6.45
C ASN A 251 6.52 -54.07 5.93
N GLY A 252 6.83 -54.35 4.65
CA GLY A 252 6.48 -55.59 3.96
C GLY A 252 5.10 -55.57 3.32
N ASP A 253 4.42 -54.42 3.30
CA ASP A 253 3.11 -54.26 2.66
C ASP A 253 3.24 -54.19 1.14
N LEU A 254 2.26 -54.75 0.43
CA LEU A 254 2.29 -54.81 -1.04
C LEU A 254 2.10 -53.41 -1.64
N VAL A 255 2.98 -53.05 -2.57
CA VAL A 255 2.92 -51.78 -3.31
C VAL A 255 2.20 -51.99 -4.64
N PRO A 256 1.18 -51.19 -4.98
CA PRO A 256 0.41 -51.38 -6.21
C PRO A 256 1.17 -50.95 -7.47
N LEU A 257 0.89 -51.65 -8.58
CA LEU A 257 1.31 -51.25 -9.92
C LEU A 257 0.44 -50.07 -10.39
N VAL A 258 1.07 -48.98 -10.82
CA VAL A 258 0.37 -47.76 -11.28
C VAL A 258 0.53 -47.49 -12.76
N GLU A 259 1.63 -47.92 -13.38
CA GLU A 259 1.86 -47.76 -14.83
C GLU A 259 2.54 -49.01 -15.41
N ALA A 260 2.13 -49.44 -16.60
CA ALA A 260 2.80 -50.49 -17.37
C ALA A 260 2.78 -50.12 -18.85
N ASN A 261 3.94 -50.17 -19.53
CA ASN A 261 4.07 -49.64 -20.89
C ASN A 261 4.08 -50.72 -22.00
N SER A 262 3.65 -51.96 -21.72
CA SER A 262 3.38 -52.94 -22.77
C SER A 262 1.88 -53.09 -22.96
N ALA A 263 1.35 -52.54 -24.06
CA ALA A 263 0.00 -52.84 -24.50
C ALA A 263 -0.13 -54.37 -24.70
N PRO A 264 -1.19 -55.03 -24.19
CA PRO A 264 -1.55 -56.35 -24.67
C PRO A 264 -2.10 -56.16 -26.09
N GLU A 265 -1.64 -56.95 -27.06
CA GLU A 265 -2.02 -56.91 -28.48
C GLU A 265 -1.26 -55.87 -29.34
N ALA A 266 -0.01 -56.17 -29.65
CA ALA A 266 0.64 -55.62 -30.84
C ALA A 266 1.25 -56.75 -31.66
N VAL A 267 0.88 -56.80 -32.95
CA VAL A 267 1.54 -57.65 -33.95
C VAL A 267 2.94 -57.06 -34.13
N HIS A 268 3.97 -57.84 -33.81
CA HIS A 268 5.35 -57.39 -33.91
C HIS A 268 6.06 -58.08 -35.06
N GLU A 269 6.86 -57.31 -35.79
CA GLU A 269 7.69 -57.83 -36.87
C GLU A 269 8.78 -58.77 -36.32
N PRO A 270 9.25 -59.73 -37.15
CA PRO A 270 10.40 -60.56 -36.81
C PRO A 270 11.62 -59.70 -36.46
N ASP A 271 12.46 -60.19 -35.54
CA ASP A 271 13.67 -59.51 -35.04
C ASP A 271 13.42 -58.21 -34.25
N THR A 272 12.33 -58.15 -33.48
CA THR A 272 12.00 -57.02 -32.60
C THR A 272 12.41 -57.26 -31.14
N THR A 273 12.81 -56.17 -30.47
CA THR A 273 13.05 -56.15 -29.01
C THR A 273 12.06 -55.19 -28.37
N LEU A 274 11.26 -55.69 -27.44
CA LEU A 274 10.28 -54.92 -26.68
C LEU A 274 10.81 -54.66 -25.28
N THR A 275 10.65 -53.44 -24.79
CA THR A 275 10.99 -53.08 -23.41
C THR A 275 9.71 -52.93 -22.60
N VAL A 276 9.57 -53.77 -21.58
CA VAL A 276 8.48 -53.72 -20.61
C VAL A 276 8.98 -53.02 -19.36
N ASN A 277 8.26 -52.00 -18.92
CA ASN A 277 8.46 -51.23 -17.71
C ASN A 277 7.20 -51.33 -16.87
N LEU A 278 7.36 -51.79 -15.63
CA LEU A 278 6.32 -51.89 -14.62
C LEU A 278 6.66 -50.89 -13.51
N VAL A 279 5.82 -49.87 -13.32
CA VAL A 279 6.01 -48.80 -12.34
C VAL A 279 5.06 -49.02 -11.16
N TYR A 280 5.65 -49.07 -9.98
CA TYR A 280 4.96 -49.26 -8.71
C TYR A 280 5.09 -47.98 -7.89
N GLU A 281 4.02 -47.56 -7.23
CA GLU A 281 4.01 -46.33 -6.42
C GLU A 281 3.50 -46.63 -5.02
N SER A 282 4.33 -46.33 -4.02
CA SER A 282 3.95 -46.45 -2.61
C SER A 282 2.92 -45.41 -2.21
N LEU A 283 2.23 -45.61 -1.08
CA LEU A 283 1.34 -44.60 -0.50
C LEU A 283 2.05 -43.27 -0.18
N ALA A 284 3.37 -43.32 -0.02
CA ALA A 284 4.23 -42.15 0.17
C ALA A 284 4.62 -41.45 -1.16
N GLY A 285 4.10 -41.88 -2.31
CA GLY A 285 4.38 -41.31 -3.63
C GLY A 285 5.75 -41.68 -4.20
N ILE A 286 6.50 -42.57 -3.56
CA ILE A 286 7.81 -43.04 -4.05
C ILE A 286 7.59 -44.11 -5.12
N ARG A 287 8.20 -43.90 -6.29
CA ARG A 287 8.11 -44.80 -7.44
C ARG A 287 9.29 -45.76 -7.51
N ALA A 288 9.02 -47.01 -7.85
CA ALA A 288 10.01 -48.02 -8.20
C ALA A 288 9.64 -48.69 -9.53
N THR A 289 10.64 -48.97 -10.36
CA THR A 289 10.41 -49.51 -11.71
C THR A 289 11.13 -50.84 -11.89
N CYS A 290 10.41 -51.85 -12.37
CA CYS A 290 10.96 -53.12 -12.86
C CYS A 290 10.94 -53.12 -14.39
N SER A 291 12.10 -53.28 -15.01
CA SER A 291 12.27 -53.21 -16.46
C SER A 291 12.90 -54.50 -17.00
N PHE A 292 12.32 -55.06 -18.05
CA PHE A 292 12.85 -56.25 -18.74
C PHE A 292 12.55 -56.19 -20.24
N VAL A 293 13.25 -57.03 -21.01
CA VAL A 293 13.12 -57.06 -22.47
C VAL A 293 12.58 -58.38 -22.97
N ILE A 294 11.78 -58.32 -24.04
CA ILE A 294 11.31 -59.49 -24.79
C ILE A 294 11.93 -59.40 -26.18
N VAL A 295 12.74 -60.40 -26.53
CA VAL A 295 13.42 -60.50 -27.83
C VAL A 295 12.72 -61.58 -28.66
N VAL A 296 12.16 -61.18 -29.80
CA VAL A 296 11.54 -62.09 -30.76
C VAL A 296 12.56 -62.38 -31.86
N SER A 297 13.09 -63.59 -31.89
CA SER A 297 14.11 -64.03 -32.86
C SER A 297 13.51 -65.00 -33.88
N GLY A 298 13.59 -64.66 -35.18
CA GLY A 298 13.29 -65.60 -36.25
C GLY A 298 12.69 -64.99 -37.52
N ASN A 299 13.14 -65.53 -38.66
CA ASN A 299 12.56 -65.28 -39.98
C ASN A 299 11.26 -66.11 -40.14
N GLY A 300 10.09 -65.52 -39.98
CA GLY A 300 8.82 -66.21 -40.26
C GLY A 300 7.62 -65.27 -40.21
N GLN A 301 6.79 -65.33 -41.25
CA GLN A 301 5.60 -64.50 -41.53
C GLN A 301 4.60 -64.40 -40.39
#